data_AF-A0AA42AR07-F1
#
_entry.id   AF-A0AA42AR07-F1
#
_cell.length_a   1.000
_cell.length_b   1.000
_cell.length_c   1.000
_cell.angle_alpha   90.00
_cell.angle_beta   90.00
_cell.angle_gamma   90.00
#
_symmetry.space_group_name_H-M   'P 1'
#
loop_
_entity.id
_entity.type
_entity.pdbx_description
1 polymer ?
#
loop_
_entity_poly.entity_id
_entity_poly.type
_entity_poly.pdbx_seq_one_letter_code
_entity_poly.pdbx_strand_id
1 'polypeptide(L)'
;MTWLSDLGNRVGIGIGIGIKRGGNNQKNAFTPLDKNPNLGILAFETARTMSRLLSIYKSLTDEEVLKLRKDLMRSEGILYLNSRDESYLLKLACAERIEDLDRVVIAISRLGKRCSDPGLTKFDYVYADLKFGHIDLGKLEFASKEIDKTVDRMEKLISATSLLYTGLEALNDMEITERKLKQWKNQSKAISSKSNTVIFDQKLSWQRQQIRHLREISLWNQTFDKIVGLMARIVCIVYARICVVFGPFHSVLPAIPKGRHSRGYSQPLAELEPKEQQVMLSKSGPILKPSAKHGLVRFWIRESKPPIRGEHIGFGMGFKENPYIGFSGIGKPGTNLMQQASSSTVGGSGLAMRYANVIILMERYMNSPSSISEYARKDLYQMLPDNLKVRVTTKLKNLLRKEDETDWWDDDSLAQGLKDGLSVILGWLAPMAHNTIKWHTERNFEKQNFDAKPTLLLIQTLYFAEREKAEAAIVEVLVGLSCICRYELMCQYSV
;
A
#
# COMPACT_ATOMS: atom_id res chain seq x y z
N MET A 1 -1.44 -3.78 33.10
CA MET A 1 -1.35 -4.65 31.91
C MET A 1 -0.06 -5.44 32.02
N THR A 2 -0.12 -6.75 32.28
CA THR A 2 1.08 -7.55 32.58
C THR A 2 1.75 -8.15 31.35
N TRP A 3 1.07 -8.20 30.19
CA TRP A 3 1.53 -9.00 29.04
C TRP A 3 2.84 -8.52 28.41
N LEU A 4 3.20 -7.23 28.47
CA LEU A 4 4.52 -6.75 28.01
C LEU A 4 5.64 -7.12 28.98
N SER A 5 5.37 -7.06 30.29
CA SER A 5 6.30 -7.54 31.32
C SER A 5 6.43 -9.06 31.29
N ASP A 6 5.35 -9.78 30.99
CA ASP A 6 5.30 -11.22 30.78
C ASP A 6 5.99 -11.63 29.47
N LEU A 7 5.90 -10.82 28.41
CA LEU A 7 6.72 -10.96 27.20
C LEU A 7 8.21 -10.82 27.53
N GLY A 8 8.60 -9.84 28.35
CA GLY A 8 9.97 -9.73 28.86
C GLY A 8 10.41 -10.96 29.68
N ASN A 9 9.59 -11.36 30.66
CA ASN A 9 9.91 -12.43 31.59
C ASN A 9 9.92 -13.83 30.94
N ARG A 10 9.01 -14.13 29.99
CA ARG A 10 8.96 -15.42 29.27
C ARG A 10 10.03 -15.58 28.18
N VAL A 11 10.67 -14.48 27.79
CA VAL A 11 11.69 -14.46 26.74
C VAL A 11 13.11 -14.62 27.32
N GLY A 12 13.26 -14.68 28.65
CA GLY A 12 14.55 -14.97 29.29
C GLY A 12 15.56 -13.84 29.19
N ILE A 13 15.12 -12.65 28.79
CA ILE A 13 15.93 -11.43 28.86
C ILE A 13 15.82 -10.92 30.29
N GLY A 14 16.97 -10.82 30.96
CA GLY A 14 17.06 -10.07 32.21
C GLY A 14 16.80 -8.59 31.93
N ILE A 15 15.53 -8.15 32.00
CA ILE A 15 15.16 -6.73 32.14
C ILE A 15 15.50 -6.30 33.58
N GLY A 16 16.80 -6.39 33.89
CA GLY A 16 17.42 -5.80 35.07
C GLY A 16 17.57 -4.31 34.84
N ILE A 17 16.44 -3.59 34.76
CA ILE A 17 16.42 -2.15 34.96
C ILE A 17 17.00 -1.94 36.36
N GLY A 18 18.19 -1.36 36.42
CA GLY A 18 18.95 -1.23 37.66
C GLY A 18 18.25 -0.30 38.64
N ILE A 19 17.40 -0.85 39.50
CA ILE A 19 16.86 -0.18 40.69
C ILE A 19 18.00 -0.05 41.71
N LYS A 20 18.93 0.88 41.46
CA LYS A 20 19.87 1.33 42.48
C LYS A 20 19.07 2.09 43.53
N ARG A 21 18.96 1.49 44.70
CA ARG A 21 18.29 1.99 45.91
C ARG A 21 19.04 3.19 46.48
N GLY A 22 18.96 4.33 45.79
CA GLY A 22 19.50 5.62 46.24
C GLY A 22 18.45 6.35 47.08
N GLY A 23 18.56 6.26 48.40
CA GLY A 23 17.70 7.02 49.29
C GLY A 23 18.12 8.50 49.33
N ASN A 24 17.18 9.41 49.08
CA ASN A 24 17.20 10.72 49.72
C ASN A 24 15.79 11.32 49.80
N ASN A 25 15.45 11.86 50.97
CA ASN A 25 14.15 12.46 51.26
C ASN A 25 14.00 13.82 50.58
N GLN A 26 13.05 13.96 49.66
CA GLN A 26 12.33 15.24 49.49
C GLN A 26 10.84 14.97 49.37
N LYS A 27 10.08 15.49 50.34
CA LYS A 27 8.62 15.46 50.35
C LYS A 27 8.11 16.44 49.31
N ASN A 28 7.47 15.95 48.25
CA ASN A 28 6.58 16.75 47.41
C ASN A 28 5.21 16.07 47.36
N ALA A 29 4.16 16.88 47.35
CA ALA A 29 2.81 16.46 47.72
C ALA A 29 2.18 15.47 46.74
N PHE A 30 1.38 14.54 47.28
CA PHE A 30 0.45 13.72 46.52
C PHE A 30 -0.61 14.63 45.86
N THR A 31 -0.64 14.68 44.54
CA THR A 31 -1.85 15.02 43.77
C THR A 31 -2.60 13.73 43.40
N PRO A 32 -3.94 13.71 43.39
CA PRO A 32 -4.70 12.49 43.08
C PRO A 32 -4.59 12.10 41.60
N LEU A 33 -4.42 10.80 41.34
CA LEU A 33 -4.29 10.16 40.02
C LEU A 33 -4.97 10.89 38.86
N ASP A 34 -4.15 11.30 37.87
CA ASP A 34 -4.64 11.66 36.54
C ASP A 34 -5.41 10.49 35.92
N LYS A 35 -6.62 10.76 35.43
CA LYS A 35 -7.40 9.79 34.67
C LYS A 35 -6.70 9.54 33.34
N ASN A 36 -6.33 8.29 33.06
CA ASN A 36 -5.81 7.88 31.76
C ASN A 36 -6.66 8.48 30.63
N PRO A 37 -6.08 9.29 29.72
CA PRO A 37 -6.87 10.02 28.75
C PRO A 37 -7.60 9.08 27.79
N ASN A 38 -8.81 9.48 27.39
CA ASN A 38 -9.58 8.82 26.34
C ASN A 38 -9.13 9.31 24.96
N LEU A 39 -9.28 8.47 23.93
CA LEU A 39 -8.86 8.82 22.56
C LEU A 39 -9.59 10.06 21.99
N GLY A 40 -10.90 10.18 22.25
CA GLY A 40 -11.71 11.26 21.69
C GLY A 40 -11.61 11.33 20.17
N ILE A 41 -11.24 12.51 19.63
CA ILE A 41 -11.09 12.76 18.18
C ILE A 41 -10.08 11.81 17.52
N LEU A 42 -9.03 11.37 18.23
CA LEU A 42 -8.02 10.44 17.72
C LEU A 42 -8.55 9.01 17.51
N ALA A 43 -9.80 8.73 17.89
CA ALA A 43 -10.48 7.48 17.59
C ALA A 43 -10.52 7.16 16.08
N PHE A 44 -10.69 8.16 15.20
CA PHE A 44 -10.75 7.92 13.76
C PHE A 44 -9.39 7.57 13.14
N GLU A 45 -8.33 8.28 13.52
CA GLU A 45 -6.95 7.95 13.12
C GLU A 45 -6.54 6.56 13.65
N THR A 46 -6.91 6.28 14.91
CA THR A 46 -6.63 4.98 15.53
C THR A 46 -7.43 3.85 14.87
N ALA A 47 -8.69 4.09 14.51
CA ALA A 47 -9.49 3.11 13.76
C ALA A 47 -8.85 2.78 12.40
N ARG A 48 -8.40 3.79 11.63
CA ARG A 48 -7.69 3.56 10.35
C ARG A 48 -6.38 2.77 10.56
N THR A 49 -5.61 3.12 11.59
CA THR A 49 -4.36 2.42 11.95
C THR A 49 -4.64 0.96 12.31
N MET A 50 -5.70 0.71 13.10
CA MET A 50 -6.15 -0.62 13.51
C MET A 50 -6.68 -1.43 12.32
N SER A 51 -7.50 -0.84 11.43
CA SER A 51 -7.96 -1.48 10.19
C SER A 51 -6.79 -1.89 9.30
N ARG A 52 -5.74 -1.04 9.16
CA ARG A 52 -4.54 -1.40 8.39
C ARG A 52 -3.73 -2.51 9.05
N LEU A 53 -3.61 -2.52 10.38
CA LEU A 53 -2.97 -3.61 11.11
C LEU A 53 -3.70 -4.95 10.90
N LEU A 54 -5.04 -4.95 10.97
CA LEU A 54 -5.86 -6.13 10.72
C LEU A 54 -5.82 -6.59 9.25
N SER A 55 -5.75 -5.66 8.30
CA SER A 55 -5.51 -5.96 6.87
C SER A 55 -4.22 -6.75 6.67
N ILE A 56 -3.13 -6.32 7.32
CA ILE A 56 -1.85 -7.04 7.30
C ILE A 56 -1.99 -8.41 7.96
N TYR A 57 -2.60 -8.51 9.16
CA TYR A 57 -2.86 -9.79 9.84
C TYR A 57 -3.61 -10.79 8.95
N LYS A 58 -4.74 -10.37 8.35
CA LYS A 58 -5.55 -11.22 7.46
C LYS A 58 -4.82 -11.61 6.18
N SER A 59 -3.92 -10.77 5.66
CA SER A 59 -3.10 -11.11 4.49
C SER A 59 -2.01 -12.17 4.73
N LEU A 60 -1.79 -12.57 6.00
CA LEU A 60 -0.76 -13.52 6.42
C LEU A 60 -1.32 -14.86 6.91
N THR A 61 -2.63 -15.09 6.77
CA THR A 61 -3.25 -16.41 7.01
C THR A 61 -2.70 -17.44 6.03
N ASP A 62 -2.76 -18.73 6.39
CA ASP A 62 -2.25 -19.80 5.51
C ASP A 62 -3.01 -19.83 4.16
N GLU A 63 -4.30 -19.49 4.15
CA GLU A 63 -5.13 -19.40 2.94
C GLU A 63 -4.65 -18.30 1.98
N GLU A 64 -4.48 -17.06 2.45
CA GLU A 64 -4.02 -15.95 1.59
C GLU A 64 -2.55 -16.13 1.18
N VAL A 65 -1.70 -16.74 2.02
CA VAL A 65 -0.32 -17.10 1.64
C VAL A 65 -0.28 -18.21 0.58
N LEU A 66 -1.17 -19.20 0.65
CA LEU A 66 -1.29 -20.25 -0.37
C LEU A 66 -1.79 -19.68 -1.70
N LYS A 67 -2.82 -18.85 -1.68
CA LYS A 67 -3.37 -18.12 -2.84
C LYS A 67 -2.34 -17.19 -3.48
N LEU A 68 -1.51 -16.52 -2.65
CA LEU A 68 -0.38 -15.72 -3.13
C LEU A 68 0.60 -16.54 -3.97
N ARG A 69 1.02 -17.72 -3.49
CA ARG A 69 2.02 -18.56 -4.18
C ARG A 69 1.44 -19.37 -5.34
N LYS A 70 0.22 -19.90 -5.21
CA LYS A 70 -0.39 -20.78 -6.21
C LYS A 70 -1.03 -20.02 -7.36
N ASP A 71 -1.74 -18.94 -7.07
CA ASP A 71 -2.62 -18.29 -8.05
C ASP A 71 -2.02 -16.97 -8.50
N LEU A 72 -1.69 -16.08 -7.55
CA LEU A 72 -1.26 -14.72 -7.86
C LEU A 72 0.13 -14.70 -8.51
N MET A 73 1.16 -15.30 -7.87
CA MET A 73 2.53 -15.35 -8.42
C MET A 73 2.66 -16.14 -9.72
N ARG A 74 1.66 -16.97 -10.08
CA ARG A 74 1.63 -17.74 -11.33
C ARG A 74 0.76 -17.10 -12.42
N SER A 75 0.15 -15.95 -12.14
CA SER A 75 -0.56 -15.18 -13.17
C SER A 75 0.39 -14.79 -14.30
N GLU A 76 -0.08 -14.90 -15.54
CA GLU A 76 0.70 -14.64 -16.74
C GLU A 76 1.31 -13.23 -16.73
N GLY A 77 0.56 -12.22 -16.28
CA GLY A 77 1.03 -10.84 -16.19
C GLY A 77 2.23 -10.67 -15.25
N ILE A 78 2.30 -11.40 -14.14
CA ILE A 78 3.45 -11.36 -13.23
C ILE A 78 4.64 -12.13 -13.81
N LEU A 79 4.41 -13.32 -14.37
CA LEU A 79 5.46 -14.16 -14.96
C LEU A 79 6.08 -13.57 -16.25
N TYR A 80 5.30 -12.81 -17.01
CA TYR A 80 5.75 -12.11 -18.21
C TYR A 80 6.46 -10.80 -17.87
N LEU A 81 5.80 -9.91 -17.11
CA LEU A 81 6.29 -8.55 -16.86
C LEU A 81 7.34 -8.43 -15.74
N ASN A 82 7.24 -9.22 -14.67
CA ASN A 82 8.05 -8.99 -13.46
C ASN A 82 9.21 -9.99 -13.33
N SER A 83 8.91 -11.26 -13.08
CA SER A 83 9.91 -12.33 -12.92
C SER A 83 9.22 -13.70 -12.81
N ARG A 84 9.97 -14.77 -13.13
CA ARG A 84 9.57 -16.16 -12.91
C ARG A 84 10.13 -16.76 -11.61
N ASP A 85 11.04 -16.06 -10.91
CA ASP A 85 11.62 -16.51 -9.64
C ASP A 85 10.67 -16.22 -8.47
N GLU A 86 10.04 -17.28 -7.94
CA GLU A 86 9.18 -17.21 -6.75
C GLU A 86 9.92 -16.65 -5.53
N SER A 87 11.23 -16.93 -5.39
CA SER A 87 12.03 -16.43 -4.27
C SER A 87 12.20 -14.91 -4.32
N TYR A 88 12.37 -14.34 -5.53
CA TYR A 88 12.44 -12.90 -5.77
C TYR A 88 11.10 -12.22 -5.50
N LEU A 89 10.00 -12.80 -6.02
CA LEU A 89 8.65 -12.27 -5.77
C LEU A 89 8.28 -12.31 -4.28
N LEU A 90 8.66 -13.37 -3.56
CA LEU A 90 8.46 -13.48 -2.10
C LEU A 90 9.32 -12.48 -1.31
N LYS A 91 10.56 -12.17 -1.74
CA LYS A 91 11.38 -11.10 -1.15
C LYS A 91 10.71 -9.73 -1.29
N LEU A 92 10.21 -9.39 -2.48
CA LEU A 92 9.49 -8.14 -2.71
C LEU A 92 8.20 -8.03 -1.87
N ALA A 93 7.39 -9.09 -1.85
CA ALA A 93 6.17 -9.14 -1.03
C ALA A 93 6.48 -9.01 0.47
N CYS A 94 7.58 -9.63 0.94
CA CYS A 94 8.03 -9.51 2.33
C CYS A 94 8.44 -8.07 2.66
N ALA A 95 9.25 -7.42 1.81
CA ALA A 95 9.69 -6.05 2.01
C ALA A 95 8.51 -5.08 2.08
N GLU A 96 7.48 -5.26 1.23
CA GLU A 96 6.24 -4.46 1.28
C GLU A 96 5.48 -4.63 2.59
N ARG A 97 5.32 -5.88 3.06
CA ARG A 97 4.60 -6.17 4.32
C ARG A 97 5.34 -5.63 5.54
N ILE A 98 6.67 -5.61 5.53
CA ILE A 98 7.49 -4.98 6.59
C ILE A 98 7.34 -3.45 6.54
N GLU A 99 7.43 -2.83 5.36
CA GLU A 99 7.27 -1.37 5.24
C GLU A 99 5.86 -0.91 5.64
N ASP A 100 4.82 -1.67 5.28
CA ASP A 100 3.45 -1.39 5.72
C ASP A 100 3.24 -1.60 7.23
N LEU A 101 3.92 -2.57 7.84
CA LEU A 101 3.92 -2.73 9.30
C LEU A 101 4.65 -1.57 10.00
N ASP A 102 5.79 -1.13 9.46
CA ASP A 102 6.58 -0.02 10.02
C ASP A 102 5.78 1.28 10.05
N ARG A 103 5.01 1.57 9.00
CA ARG A 103 4.08 2.72 8.95
C ARG A 103 3.03 2.63 10.07
N VAL A 104 2.51 1.43 10.34
CA VAL A 104 1.56 1.17 11.43
C VAL A 104 2.23 1.34 12.80
N VAL A 105 3.47 0.86 12.99
CA VAL A 105 4.22 1.06 14.24
C VAL A 105 4.47 2.54 14.52
N ILE A 106 4.90 3.32 13.52
CA ILE A 106 5.10 4.76 13.67
C ILE A 106 3.82 5.47 14.16
N ALA A 107 2.65 5.07 13.67
CA ALA A 107 1.37 5.59 14.15
C ALA A 107 1.05 5.13 15.59
N ILE A 108 1.24 3.84 15.90
CA ILE A 108 1.02 3.28 17.24
C ILE A 108 1.93 3.93 18.28
N SER A 109 3.22 4.15 17.99
CA SER A 109 4.15 4.81 18.91
C SER A 109 3.84 6.29 19.12
N ARG A 110 3.32 7.00 18.10
CA ARG A 110 2.79 8.38 18.27
C ARG A 110 1.62 8.42 19.25
N LEU A 111 0.72 7.44 19.21
CA LEU A 111 -0.36 7.26 20.19
C LEU A 111 0.21 6.81 21.56
N GLY A 112 1.23 5.95 21.56
CA GLY A 112 1.93 5.41 22.73
C GLY A 112 2.55 6.49 23.62
N LYS A 113 3.01 7.60 23.05
CA LYS A 113 3.49 8.78 23.81
C LYS A 113 2.45 9.40 24.75
N ARG A 114 1.17 9.04 24.63
CA ARG A 114 0.07 9.46 25.52
C ARG A 114 -0.39 8.35 26.49
N CYS A 115 0.31 7.22 26.52
CA CYS A 115 0.04 6.13 27.47
C CYS A 115 0.73 6.37 28.81
N SER A 116 0.17 5.79 29.87
CA SER A 116 0.74 5.78 31.21
C SER A 116 1.71 4.61 31.43
N ASP A 117 1.60 3.54 30.63
CA ASP A 117 2.49 2.38 30.67
C ASP A 117 3.84 2.69 29.98
N PRO A 118 4.98 2.61 30.70
CA PRO A 118 6.30 2.89 30.13
C PRO A 118 6.70 1.94 28.98
N GLY A 119 6.14 0.72 28.91
CA GLY A 119 6.34 -0.19 27.80
C GLY A 119 5.66 0.27 26.51
N LEU A 120 4.53 0.98 26.62
CA LEU A 120 3.80 1.54 25.48
C LEU A 120 4.36 2.90 25.03
N THR A 121 4.85 3.73 25.96
CA THR A 121 5.49 5.02 25.60
C THR A 121 6.78 4.84 24.81
N LYS A 122 7.46 3.70 24.99
CA LYS A 122 8.72 3.33 24.31
C LYS A 122 8.55 2.19 23.31
N PHE A 123 7.35 1.99 22.75
CA PHE A 123 7.06 0.89 21.84
C PHE A 123 7.98 0.85 20.59
N ASP A 124 8.44 2.01 20.10
CA ASP A 124 9.47 2.09 19.04
C ASP A 124 10.72 1.25 19.34
N TYR A 125 11.20 1.27 20.59
CA TYR A 125 12.37 0.51 21.02
C TYR A 125 12.04 -0.99 21.11
N VAL A 126 10.88 -1.35 21.67
CA VAL A 126 10.43 -2.76 21.74
C VAL A 126 10.32 -3.38 20.35
N TYR A 127 9.84 -2.63 19.36
CA TYR A 127 9.77 -3.09 17.97
C TYR A 127 11.14 -3.10 17.26
N ALA A 128 12.06 -2.22 17.63
CA ALA A 128 13.44 -2.29 17.17
C ALA A 128 14.13 -3.56 17.72
N ASP A 129 14.01 -3.84 19.02
CA ASP A 129 14.56 -5.05 19.67
C ASP A 129 13.97 -6.33 19.07
N LEU A 130 12.67 -6.31 18.71
CA LEU A 130 12.00 -7.37 17.96
C LEU A 130 12.66 -7.62 16.60
N LYS A 131 12.97 -6.55 15.85
CA LYS A 131 13.64 -6.62 14.54
C LYS A 131 15.08 -7.11 14.61
N PHE A 132 15.81 -6.73 15.66
CA PHE A 132 17.18 -7.21 15.90
C PHE A 132 17.23 -8.67 16.39
N GLY A 133 16.07 -9.34 16.54
CA GLY A 133 16.00 -10.73 16.98
C GLY A 133 16.33 -10.92 18.47
N HIS A 134 16.32 -9.86 19.27
CA HIS A 134 16.53 -9.96 20.72
C HIS A 134 15.33 -10.60 21.42
N ILE A 135 14.14 -10.56 20.80
CA ILE A 135 12.90 -11.17 21.33
C ILE A 135 12.64 -12.52 20.64
N ASP A 136 12.43 -13.56 21.44
CA ASP A 136 12.12 -14.93 21.00
C ASP A 136 10.74 -15.01 20.32
N LEU A 137 10.74 -14.98 18.99
CA LEU A 137 9.54 -15.05 18.14
C LEU A 137 8.84 -16.41 18.22
N GLY A 138 9.51 -17.48 18.67
CA GLY A 138 8.97 -18.84 18.68
C GLY A 138 7.80 -19.05 19.65
N LYS A 139 7.60 -18.12 20.60
CA LYS A 139 6.52 -18.13 21.60
C LYS A 139 5.30 -17.29 21.20
N LEU A 140 5.36 -16.59 20.06
CA LEU A 140 4.26 -15.78 19.53
C LEU A 140 3.43 -16.61 18.54
N GLU A 141 2.53 -17.45 19.07
CA GLU A 141 1.57 -18.21 18.26
C GLU A 141 0.74 -17.27 17.38
N PHE A 142 0.61 -17.58 16.09
CA PHE A 142 -0.31 -16.91 15.18
C PHE A 142 -1.65 -17.66 15.15
N ALA A 143 -2.77 -16.94 14.97
CA ALA A 143 -4.13 -17.53 14.95
C ALA A 143 -4.46 -18.40 16.19
N SER A 144 -4.00 -17.97 17.38
CA SER A 144 -4.46 -18.59 18.62
C SER A 144 -5.83 -18.05 19.03
N LYS A 145 -6.64 -18.86 19.71
CA LYS A 145 -8.00 -18.52 20.16
C LYS A 145 -8.08 -17.26 21.04
N GLU A 146 -6.97 -16.80 21.62
CA GLU A 146 -6.91 -15.53 22.36
C GLU A 146 -6.65 -14.31 21.45
N ILE A 147 -5.88 -14.53 20.39
CA ILE A 147 -5.53 -13.54 19.38
C ILE A 147 -6.74 -13.28 18.47
N ASP A 148 -7.46 -14.32 18.04
CA ASP A 148 -8.66 -14.14 17.23
C ASP A 148 -9.73 -13.37 18.01
N LYS A 149 -9.95 -13.67 19.30
CA LYS A 149 -10.79 -12.85 20.20
C LYS A 149 -10.32 -11.39 20.33
N THR A 150 -9.02 -11.15 20.14
CA THR A 150 -8.42 -9.80 20.17
C THR A 150 -8.68 -9.07 18.86
N VAL A 151 -8.56 -9.77 17.73
CA VAL A 151 -8.93 -9.30 16.39
C VAL A 151 -10.43 -9.00 16.31
N ASP A 152 -11.31 -9.92 16.72
CA ASP A 152 -12.76 -9.72 16.81
C ASP A 152 -13.14 -8.47 17.61
N ARG A 153 -12.40 -8.19 18.69
CA ARG A 153 -12.62 -7.01 19.54
C ARG A 153 -12.20 -5.74 18.80
N MET A 154 -11.07 -5.77 18.08
CA MET A 154 -10.64 -4.66 17.22
C MET A 154 -11.67 -4.40 16.11
N GLU A 155 -12.18 -5.43 15.44
CA GLU A 155 -13.18 -5.29 14.36
C GLU A 155 -14.49 -4.68 14.85
N LYS A 156 -14.97 -5.07 16.04
CA LYS A 156 -16.16 -4.47 16.67
C LYS A 156 -15.93 -2.99 17.00
N LEU A 157 -14.73 -2.64 17.49
CA LEU A 157 -14.34 -1.25 17.77
C LEU A 157 -14.21 -0.41 16.49
N ILE A 158 -13.65 -0.97 15.43
CA ILE A 158 -13.56 -0.35 14.10
C ILE A 158 -14.97 -0.11 13.54
N SER A 159 -15.83 -1.13 13.52
CA SER A 159 -17.21 -1.04 13.04
C SER A 159 -18.02 0.03 13.78
N ALA A 160 -17.96 0.05 15.12
CA ALA A 160 -18.60 1.08 15.93
C ALA A 160 -18.07 2.49 15.66
N THR A 161 -16.76 2.62 15.38
CA THR A 161 -16.14 3.92 15.05
C THR A 161 -16.48 4.37 13.62
N SER A 162 -16.65 3.45 12.67
CA SER A 162 -17.14 3.72 11.32
C SER A 162 -18.58 4.20 11.34
N LEU A 163 -19.45 3.58 12.15
CA LEU A 163 -20.83 4.02 12.35
C LEU A 163 -20.91 5.39 13.04
N LEU A 164 -19.98 5.68 13.98
CA LEU A 164 -19.86 7.01 14.57
C LEU A 164 -19.45 8.06 13.52
N TYR A 165 -18.54 7.73 12.61
CA TYR A 165 -18.09 8.65 11.55
C TYR A 165 -19.24 9.04 10.62
N THR A 166 -19.93 8.06 10.03
CA THR A 166 -21.06 8.33 9.12
C THR A 166 -22.26 8.97 9.84
N GLY A 167 -22.49 8.60 11.11
CA GLY A 167 -23.51 9.25 11.95
C GLY A 167 -23.21 10.73 12.20
N LEU A 168 -21.94 11.10 12.45
CA LEU A 168 -21.54 12.50 12.64
C LEU A 168 -21.65 13.32 11.35
N GLU A 169 -21.30 12.75 10.21
CA GLU A 169 -21.47 13.37 8.89
C GLU A 169 -22.96 13.66 8.61
N ALA A 170 -23.83 12.66 8.78
CA ALA A 170 -25.27 12.83 8.64
C ALA A 170 -25.86 13.84 9.63
N LEU A 171 -25.38 13.89 10.88
CA LEU A 171 -25.81 14.91 11.86
C LEU A 171 -25.38 16.30 11.41
N ASN A 172 -24.15 16.48 10.91
CA ASN A 172 -23.69 17.77 10.42
C ASN A 172 -24.59 18.31 9.30
N ASP A 173 -25.00 17.46 8.35
CA ASP A 173 -25.93 17.84 7.28
C ASP A 173 -27.34 18.17 7.81
N MET A 174 -27.83 17.41 8.80
CA MET A 174 -29.09 17.71 9.50
C MET A 174 -29.02 19.03 10.28
N GLU A 175 -27.89 19.37 10.90
CA GLU A 175 -27.72 20.66 11.57
C GLU A 175 -27.54 21.83 10.58
N ILE A 176 -26.92 21.61 9.42
CA ILE A 176 -26.85 22.61 8.34
C ILE A 176 -28.26 22.89 7.79
N THR A 177 -29.06 21.86 7.58
CA THR A 177 -30.46 22.04 7.15
C THR A 177 -31.33 22.66 8.25
N GLU A 178 -31.11 22.34 9.53
CA GLU A 178 -31.73 23.02 10.68
C GLU A 178 -31.42 24.53 10.68
N ARG A 179 -30.15 24.91 10.52
CA ARG A 179 -29.69 26.32 10.47
C ARG A 179 -30.33 27.06 9.30
N LYS A 180 -30.35 26.45 8.09
CA LYS A 180 -31.04 27.00 6.91
C LYS A 180 -32.53 27.16 7.19
N LEU A 181 -33.23 26.14 7.68
CA LEU A 181 -34.67 26.19 7.96
C LEU A 181 -35.04 27.31 8.95
N LYS A 182 -34.21 27.52 10.00
CA LYS A 182 -34.37 28.63 10.95
C LYS A 182 -34.13 30.00 10.29
N GLN A 183 -33.13 30.12 9.42
CA GLN A 183 -32.87 31.35 8.66
C GLN A 183 -34.03 31.70 7.73
N TRP A 184 -34.55 30.73 6.97
CA TRP A 184 -35.73 30.90 6.11
C TRP A 184 -36.95 31.30 6.94
N LYS A 185 -37.23 30.63 8.06
CA LYS A 185 -38.33 30.96 8.97
C LYS A 185 -38.25 32.40 9.56
N ASN A 186 -37.04 32.93 9.73
CA ASN A 186 -36.83 34.31 10.18
C ASN A 186 -37.02 35.34 9.04
N GLN A 187 -36.85 34.93 7.78
CA GLN A 187 -37.02 35.78 6.59
C GLN A 187 -38.46 35.75 6.07
N SER A 188 -39.12 34.59 6.06
CA SER A 188 -40.51 34.41 5.66
C SER A 188 -41.43 34.35 6.89
N LYS A 189 -42.15 35.45 7.18
CA LYS A 189 -43.04 35.57 8.35
C LYS A 189 -44.34 34.75 8.27
N ALA A 190 -44.45 33.80 7.33
CA ALA A 190 -45.69 33.09 7.00
C ALA A 190 -45.46 31.59 6.73
N ILE A 191 -46.37 30.77 7.29
CA ILE A 191 -46.69 29.37 6.89
C ILE A 191 -45.49 28.41 6.77
N SER A 192 -44.88 28.08 7.92
CA SER A 192 -44.19 26.80 8.08
C SER A 192 -45.09 25.83 8.85
N SER A 193 -45.36 24.64 8.30
CA SER A 193 -46.13 23.61 8.99
C SER A 193 -45.47 23.25 10.32
N LYS A 194 -46.16 23.55 11.43
CA LYS A 194 -45.67 23.32 12.79
C LYS A 194 -45.40 21.83 13.06
N SER A 195 -46.14 20.92 12.44
CA SER A 195 -45.92 19.46 12.58
C SER A 195 -44.63 19.02 11.89
N ASN A 196 -44.36 19.49 10.67
CA ASN A 196 -43.15 19.12 9.93
C ASN A 196 -41.88 19.58 10.66
N THR A 197 -41.90 20.75 11.31
CA THR A 197 -40.78 21.19 12.16
C THR A 197 -40.61 20.32 13.40
N VAL A 198 -41.70 19.92 14.07
CA VAL A 198 -41.63 19.06 15.27
C VAL A 198 -41.11 17.66 14.93
N ILE A 199 -41.54 17.08 13.81
CA ILE A 199 -41.05 15.77 13.34
C ILE A 199 -39.55 15.83 12.99
N PHE A 200 -39.10 16.93 12.37
CA PHE A 200 -37.68 17.15 12.08
C PHE A 200 -36.84 17.31 13.36
N ASP A 201 -37.29 18.14 14.30
CA ASP A 201 -36.61 18.35 15.59
C ASP A 201 -36.55 17.04 16.41
N GLN A 202 -37.62 16.23 16.38
CA GLN A 202 -37.66 14.89 16.98
C GLN A 202 -36.62 13.96 16.33
N LYS A 203 -36.57 13.89 15.00
CA LYS A 203 -35.57 13.09 14.27
C LYS A 203 -34.14 13.54 14.61
N LEU A 204 -33.89 14.85 14.70
CA LEU A 204 -32.58 15.41 15.03
C LEU A 204 -32.19 15.10 16.48
N SER A 205 -33.12 15.17 17.44
CA SER A 205 -32.89 14.76 18.83
C SER A 205 -32.54 13.27 18.97
N TRP A 206 -33.21 12.41 18.20
CA TRP A 206 -32.94 10.97 18.15
C TRP A 206 -31.53 10.69 17.59
N GLN A 207 -31.15 11.37 16.53
CA GLN A 207 -29.81 11.27 15.93
C GLN A 207 -28.71 11.71 16.91
N ARG A 208 -28.92 12.82 17.63
CA ARG A 208 -28.01 13.26 18.72
C ARG A 208 -27.91 12.21 19.84
N GLN A 209 -28.98 11.48 20.16
CA GLN A 209 -28.95 10.38 21.14
C GLN A 209 -28.18 9.15 20.63
N GLN A 210 -28.38 8.75 19.36
CA GLN A 210 -27.62 7.66 18.74
C GLN A 210 -26.12 7.96 18.72
N ILE A 211 -25.72 9.20 18.42
CA ILE A 211 -24.31 9.61 18.41
C ILE A 211 -23.69 9.62 19.81
N ARG A 212 -24.46 9.91 20.87
CA ARG A 212 -24.00 9.74 22.26
C ARG A 212 -23.68 8.27 22.55
N HIS A 213 -24.63 7.37 22.26
CA HIS A 213 -24.42 5.93 22.42
C HIS A 213 -23.25 5.40 21.57
N LEU A 214 -23.14 5.83 20.30
CA LEU A 214 -22.01 5.46 19.42
C LEU A 214 -20.66 5.95 19.97
N ARG A 215 -20.59 7.12 20.63
CA ARG A 215 -19.36 7.57 21.31
C ARG A 215 -19.00 6.69 22.51
N GLU A 216 -19.98 6.15 23.23
CA GLU A 216 -19.76 5.27 24.38
C GLU A 216 -19.20 3.89 23.97
N ILE A 217 -19.73 3.31 22.88
CA ILE A 217 -19.33 1.96 22.43
C ILE A 217 -18.12 1.92 21.47
N SER A 218 -17.78 3.04 20.82
CA SER A 218 -16.67 3.14 19.86
C SER A 218 -15.31 3.37 20.53
N LEU A 219 -14.26 3.57 19.72
CA LEU A 219 -12.93 3.94 20.19
C LEU A 219 -12.89 5.30 20.90
N TRP A 220 -13.90 6.17 20.72
CA TRP A 220 -13.94 7.51 21.29
C TRP A 220 -13.82 7.53 22.83
N ASN A 221 -14.47 6.58 23.51
CA ASN A 221 -14.47 6.45 24.96
C ASN A 221 -13.51 5.36 25.50
N GLN A 222 -12.56 4.89 24.67
CA GLN A 222 -11.52 3.97 25.11
C GLN A 222 -10.27 4.74 25.57
N THR A 223 -9.48 4.16 26.46
CA THR A 223 -8.21 4.72 26.95
C THR A 223 -7.04 4.38 26.02
N PHE A 224 -6.03 5.28 25.95
CA PHE A 224 -4.83 5.05 25.13
C PHE A 224 -4.14 3.72 25.46
N ASP A 225 -3.81 3.47 26.73
CA ASP A 225 -3.13 2.25 27.18
C ASP A 225 -3.79 0.98 26.61
N LYS A 226 -5.10 0.85 26.79
CA LYS A 226 -5.87 -0.34 26.36
C LYS A 226 -5.77 -0.54 24.85
N ILE A 227 -5.95 0.52 24.07
CA ILE A 227 -6.00 0.42 22.61
C ILE A 227 -4.61 0.26 21.99
N VAL A 228 -3.63 1.04 22.45
CA VAL A 228 -2.23 0.94 22.02
C VAL A 228 -1.66 -0.43 22.39
N GLY A 229 -1.93 -0.96 23.60
CA GLY A 229 -1.47 -2.29 23.99
C GLY A 229 -2.10 -3.43 23.20
N LEU A 230 -3.38 -3.32 22.80
CA LEU A 230 -4.00 -4.28 21.88
C LEU A 230 -3.30 -4.26 20.51
N MET A 231 -3.07 -3.07 19.94
CA MET A 231 -2.39 -2.94 18.63
C MET A 231 -0.93 -3.40 18.69
N ALA A 232 -0.18 -3.01 19.73
CA ALA A 232 1.19 -3.45 19.96
C ALA A 232 1.32 -4.99 20.01
N ARG A 233 0.37 -5.68 20.66
CA ARG A 233 0.33 -7.15 20.68
C ARG A 233 0.19 -7.74 19.28
N ILE A 234 -0.76 -7.24 18.49
CA ILE A 234 -0.97 -7.73 17.11
C ILE A 234 0.21 -7.39 16.21
N VAL A 235 0.88 -6.24 16.36
CA VAL A 235 2.14 -5.93 15.65
C VAL A 235 3.19 -7.00 15.88
N CYS A 236 3.46 -7.38 17.13
CA CYS A 236 4.47 -8.40 17.44
C CYS A 236 4.13 -9.76 16.79
N ILE A 237 2.86 -10.17 16.84
CA ILE A 237 2.36 -11.41 16.21
C ILE A 237 2.49 -11.35 14.68
N VAL A 238 2.14 -10.22 14.06
CA VAL A 238 2.27 -9.99 12.62
C VAL A 238 3.73 -10.05 12.19
N TYR A 239 4.66 -9.42 12.92
CA TYR A 239 6.09 -9.48 12.62
C TYR A 239 6.65 -10.92 12.75
N ALA A 240 6.31 -11.63 13.83
CA ALA A 240 6.68 -13.04 14.01
C ALA A 240 6.17 -13.91 12.85
N ARG A 241 4.92 -13.70 12.42
CA ARG A 241 4.33 -14.41 11.28
C ARG A 241 5.02 -14.08 9.95
N ILE A 242 5.39 -12.82 9.70
CA ILE A 242 6.20 -12.43 8.52
C ILE A 242 7.52 -13.21 8.52
N CYS A 243 8.19 -13.31 9.66
CA CYS A 243 9.43 -14.08 9.81
C CYS A 243 9.23 -15.59 9.54
N VAL A 244 8.13 -16.19 9.99
CA VAL A 244 7.81 -17.60 9.68
C VAL A 244 7.51 -17.82 8.19
N VAL A 245 6.73 -16.93 7.56
CA VAL A 245 6.25 -17.09 6.17
C VAL A 245 7.34 -16.80 5.14
N PHE A 246 8.14 -15.76 5.36
CA PHE A 246 9.11 -15.24 4.39
C PHE A 246 10.58 -15.47 4.78
N GLY A 247 10.88 -15.81 6.03
CA GLY A 247 12.24 -16.09 6.52
C GLY A 247 13.07 -17.06 5.65
N PRO A 248 12.51 -18.16 5.12
CA PRO A 248 13.26 -19.06 4.21
C PRO A 248 13.76 -18.41 2.92
N PHE A 249 13.23 -17.24 2.56
CA PHE A 249 13.52 -16.53 1.31
C PHE A 249 14.26 -15.20 1.54
N HIS A 250 14.42 -14.74 2.79
CA HIS A 250 14.96 -13.42 3.11
C HIS A 250 16.02 -13.48 4.21
N SER A 251 17.30 -13.45 3.82
CA SER A 251 18.48 -13.62 4.70
C SER A 251 18.67 -12.55 5.78
N VAL A 252 17.90 -11.46 5.75
CA VAL A 252 17.95 -10.38 6.77
C VAL A 252 16.92 -10.60 7.90
N LEU A 253 16.01 -11.57 7.78
CA LEU A 253 15.04 -11.85 8.85
C LEU A 253 15.64 -12.77 9.92
N PRO A 254 15.33 -12.56 11.21
CA PRO A 254 15.77 -13.47 12.27
C PRO A 254 15.32 -14.91 12.00
N ALA A 255 16.27 -15.85 12.00
CA ALA A 255 15.98 -17.26 11.80
C ALA A 255 15.26 -17.84 13.02
N ILE A 256 13.94 -18.08 12.89
CA ILE A 256 13.14 -18.70 13.95
C ILE A 256 13.46 -20.20 14.01
N PRO A 257 13.90 -20.74 15.17
CA PRO A 257 14.05 -22.17 15.34
C PRO A 257 12.69 -22.87 15.20
N LYS A 258 12.56 -23.76 14.22
CA LYS A 258 11.34 -24.58 14.08
C LYS A 258 11.26 -25.56 15.26
N GLY A 259 10.37 -25.26 16.21
CA GLY A 259 9.96 -26.23 17.23
C GLY A 259 9.48 -27.52 16.55
N ARG A 260 9.87 -28.67 17.11
CA ARG A 260 9.48 -29.99 16.58
C ARG A 260 7.97 -30.19 16.75
N HIS A 261 7.15 -29.74 15.80
CA HIS A 261 5.80 -30.23 15.45
C HIS A 261 5.22 -29.37 14.31
N SER A 262 5.67 -29.61 13.07
CA SER A 262 4.98 -29.10 11.88
C SER A 262 5.04 -30.16 10.79
N ARG A 263 3.87 -30.56 10.27
CA ARG A 263 3.75 -31.58 9.21
C ARG A 263 4.17 -30.97 7.87
N GLY A 264 5.09 -31.66 7.20
CA GLY A 264 5.31 -31.65 5.74
C GLY A 264 5.08 -30.34 4.98
N TYR A 265 6.11 -29.48 4.94
CA TYR A 265 6.37 -28.68 3.75
C TYR A 265 7.52 -29.32 2.99
N SER A 266 7.26 -29.72 1.74
CA SER A 266 8.23 -30.34 0.86
C SER A 266 9.44 -29.43 0.64
N GLN A 267 10.63 -30.01 0.68
CA GLN A 267 11.88 -29.33 0.31
C GLN A 267 11.87 -29.04 -1.21
N PRO A 268 12.57 -27.98 -1.68
CA PRO A 268 12.98 -27.90 -3.08
C PRO A 268 13.91 -29.08 -3.40
N LEU A 269 13.71 -29.71 -4.55
CA LEU A 269 14.69 -30.64 -5.12
C LEU A 269 15.99 -29.88 -5.43
N ALA A 270 17.11 -30.44 -4.99
CA ALA A 270 18.43 -29.97 -5.37
C ALA A 270 18.91 -30.76 -6.59
N GLU A 271 19.21 -30.07 -7.70
CA GLU A 271 19.91 -30.65 -8.84
C GLU A 271 21.34 -30.10 -8.94
N LEU A 272 22.26 -30.90 -8.39
CA LEU A 272 23.54 -31.29 -8.98
C LEU A 272 24.50 -30.18 -9.48
N GLU A 273 25.35 -29.70 -8.56
CA GLU A 273 26.70 -29.22 -8.88
C GLU A 273 27.62 -30.38 -9.35
N PRO A 274 28.40 -30.23 -10.44
CA PRO A 274 29.50 -31.13 -10.79
C PRO A 274 30.74 -30.86 -9.92
N LYS A 275 31.42 -31.93 -9.51
CA LYS A 275 32.55 -31.89 -8.57
C LYS A 275 33.82 -31.22 -9.12
N GLU A 276 34.58 -30.65 -8.18
CA GLU A 276 35.94 -30.15 -8.31
C GLU A 276 36.92 -31.14 -8.99
N GLN A 277 37.83 -30.62 -9.81
CA GLN A 277 39.09 -31.28 -10.12
C GLN A 277 40.24 -30.56 -9.43
N GLN A 278 41.00 -31.31 -8.64
CA GLN A 278 42.18 -30.83 -7.93
C GLN A 278 43.36 -30.65 -8.90
N VAL A 279 43.99 -29.47 -8.87
CA VAL A 279 45.40 -29.31 -9.26
C VAL A 279 46.10 -28.52 -8.14
N MET A 280 47.24 -29.04 -7.68
CA MET A 280 47.99 -28.53 -6.54
C MET A 280 49.31 -27.89 -7.01
N LEU A 281 49.97 -27.11 -6.11
CA LEU A 281 51.31 -26.50 -6.24
C LEU A 281 51.35 -25.19 -7.10
N SER A 282 52.14 -24.15 -6.78
CA SER A 282 53.01 -23.89 -5.61
C SER A 282 53.44 -22.41 -5.47
N LYS A 283 53.57 -21.95 -4.21
CA LYS A 283 54.59 -21.04 -3.64
C LYS A 283 54.77 -19.56 -4.09
N SER A 284 55.03 -18.74 -3.05
CA SER A 284 55.81 -17.47 -3.01
C SER A 284 55.14 -16.12 -3.30
N GLY A 285 55.28 -15.18 -2.35
CA GLY A 285 55.19 -13.72 -2.57
C GLY A 285 56.52 -13.13 -3.07
N PRO A 286 56.70 -11.80 -3.20
CA PRO A 286 56.58 -10.88 -2.04
C PRO A 286 55.92 -9.50 -2.33
N ILE A 287 56.00 -8.60 -1.33
CA ILE A 287 55.41 -7.24 -1.26
C ILE A 287 56.30 -6.17 -1.94
N LEU A 288 55.71 -5.13 -2.57
CA LEU A 288 56.13 -3.71 -2.48
C LEU A 288 55.04 -2.74 -3.04
N LYS A 289 55.19 -1.41 -2.83
CA LYS A 289 54.08 -0.41 -2.73
C LYS A 289 53.89 0.52 -3.99
N PRO A 290 53.24 1.73 -3.98
CA PRO A 290 52.21 2.03 -4.99
C PRO A 290 52.40 3.31 -5.86
N SER A 291 51.67 3.38 -6.98
CA SER A 291 51.39 4.59 -7.79
C SER A 291 50.30 4.30 -8.83
N ALA A 292 49.60 5.26 -9.46
CA ALA A 292 49.69 6.73 -9.40
C ALA A 292 48.30 7.41 -9.24
N LYS A 293 47.94 8.36 -10.12
CA LYS A 293 46.66 9.11 -10.18
C LYS A 293 46.12 9.12 -11.63
N HIS A 294 44.81 8.94 -11.79
CA HIS A 294 43.99 9.43 -12.91
C HIS A 294 42.56 9.55 -12.32
N GLY A 295 41.76 10.59 -12.49
CA GLY A 295 41.78 11.67 -13.48
C GLY A 295 40.33 12.02 -13.81
N LEU A 296 39.52 12.34 -12.79
CA LEU A 296 38.06 12.40 -12.89
C LEU A 296 37.58 13.76 -13.41
N VAL A 297 37.29 13.88 -14.70
CA VAL A 297 36.70 15.08 -15.30
C VAL A 297 35.18 14.97 -15.28
N ARG A 298 34.51 15.76 -14.42
CA ARG A 298 33.06 15.96 -14.44
C ARG A 298 32.73 17.21 -15.24
N PHE A 299 32.00 17.06 -16.34
CA PHE A 299 31.36 18.19 -17.02
C PHE A 299 30.08 18.60 -16.28
N TRP A 300 29.95 19.90 -16.00
CA TRP A 300 28.68 20.54 -15.69
C TRP A 300 28.23 21.33 -16.92
N ILE A 301 26.95 21.22 -17.30
CA ILE A 301 26.33 22.16 -18.24
C ILE A 301 25.22 22.92 -17.49
N ARG A 302 25.27 24.23 -17.65
CA ARG A 302 24.42 25.24 -17.04
C ARG A 302 23.57 25.90 -18.13
N GLU A 303 22.45 26.48 -17.69
CA GLU A 303 21.50 27.36 -18.39
C GLU A 303 20.39 26.65 -19.21
N SER A 304 19.15 27.17 -19.29
CA SER A 304 18.64 28.54 -19.05
C SER A 304 17.17 28.61 -18.58
N LYS A 305 16.80 29.63 -17.80
CA LYS A 305 15.43 30.24 -17.69
C LYS A 305 15.28 31.31 -18.80
N PRO A 306 14.09 31.71 -19.31
CA PRO A 306 12.99 32.42 -18.57
C PRO A 306 11.58 32.22 -19.21
N PRO A 307 10.56 33.11 -19.05
CA PRO A 307 10.12 33.99 -17.94
C PRO A 307 8.68 33.66 -17.43
N ILE A 308 8.13 34.46 -16.51
CA ILE A 308 6.78 34.34 -15.92
C ILE A 308 5.91 35.56 -16.30
N ARG A 309 4.62 35.35 -16.66
CA ARG A 309 3.50 36.29 -16.39
C ARG A 309 2.11 35.68 -16.69
N GLY A 310 1.21 35.73 -15.70
CA GLY A 310 -0.27 35.76 -15.83
C GLY A 310 -0.97 34.47 -16.27
N GLU A 311 -2.07 34.01 -15.68
CA GLU A 311 -3.01 34.61 -14.71
C GLU A 311 -3.44 33.61 -13.62
N HIS A 312 -4.11 34.13 -12.57
CA HIS A 312 -4.56 33.34 -11.42
C HIS A 312 -5.89 32.62 -11.68
N ILE A 313 -5.95 31.31 -11.41
CA ILE A 313 -7.15 30.67 -10.84
C ILE A 313 -6.69 29.82 -9.66
N GLY A 314 -7.11 30.20 -8.45
CA GLY A 314 -6.64 29.58 -7.21
C GLY A 314 -7.68 28.69 -6.54
N PHE A 315 -7.31 27.43 -6.29
CA PHE A 315 -7.83 26.59 -5.22
C PHE A 315 -6.65 25.73 -4.71
N GLY A 316 -6.27 25.71 -3.42
CA GLY A 316 -6.82 26.46 -2.31
C GLY A 316 -6.79 25.74 -0.97
N MET A 317 -5.75 24.96 -0.63
CA MET A 317 -5.57 24.42 0.74
C MET A 317 -4.11 24.01 1.00
N GLY A 318 -3.25 24.98 1.36
CA GLY A 318 -1.84 24.75 1.64
C GLY A 318 -1.54 24.67 3.14
N PHE A 319 -1.30 23.47 3.68
CA PHE A 319 -0.66 23.36 4.99
C PHE A 319 0.80 23.79 4.89
N LYS A 320 1.17 24.87 5.58
CA LYS A 320 2.56 25.28 5.73
C LYS A 320 3.26 24.32 6.69
N GLU A 321 4.24 23.58 6.20
CA GLU A 321 5.19 22.87 7.06
C GLU A 321 5.95 23.88 7.93
N ASN A 322 6.04 23.62 9.23
CA ASN A 322 6.69 24.49 10.20
C ASN A 322 8.09 23.92 10.55
N PRO A 323 9.20 24.59 10.18
CA PRO A 323 10.52 23.95 10.10
C PRO A 323 11.30 23.84 11.43
N TYR A 324 10.65 23.95 12.60
CA TYR A 324 11.32 24.01 13.92
C TYR A 324 10.93 22.92 14.92
N ILE A 325 10.94 21.65 14.51
CA ILE A 325 11.22 20.51 15.41
C ILE A 325 12.15 19.53 14.68
N GLY A 326 13.46 19.66 14.90
CA GLY A 326 14.47 18.81 14.28
C GLY A 326 14.55 17.41 14.91
N PHE A 327 13.86 16.44 14.33
CA PHE A 327 14.00 15.02 14.69
C PHE A 327 15.22 14.40 13.96
N SER A 328 16.43 14.76 14.40
CA SER A 328 17.67 14.07 13.99
C SER A 328 17.98 12.95 14.97
N GLY A 329 17.79 11.69 14.57
CA GLY A 329 18.22 10.53 15.38
C GLY A 329 17.19 9.44 15.63
N ILE A 330 16.34 9.10 14.65
CA ILE A 330 15.73 7.78 14.39
C ILE A 330 15.38 7.79 12.88
N GLY A 331 15.40 6.63 12.22
CA GLY A 331 15.47 6.51 10.76
C GLY A 331 14.49 7.39 9.97
N LYS A 332 14.98 7.99 8.87
CA LYS A 332 14.17 8.76 7.91
C LYS A 332 12.98 7.90 7.46
N PRO A 333 11.71 8.36 7.59
CA PRO A 333 10.58 7.66 7.02
C PRO A 333 10.56 7.92 5.50
N GLY A 334 11.26 7.08 4.73
CA GLY A 334 11.31 7.23 3.28
C GLY A 334 12.58 6.69 2.61
N THR A 335 12.91 5.42 2.85
CA THR A 335 13.84 4.68 1.98
C THR A 335 13.39 3.23 1.87
N ASN A 336 13.00 2.80 0.69
CA ASN A 336 11.62 2.81 0.22
C ASN A 336 11.55 1.58 -0.71
N LEU A 337 10.56 0.70 -0.60
CA LEU A 337 10.39 -0.35 -1.61
C LEU A 337 10.30 0.25 -3.03
N MET A 338 9.75 1.46 -3.12
CA MET A 338 9.71 2.28 -4.33
C MET A 338 11.07 2.79 -4.84
N GLN A 339 12.08 2.93 -3.98
CA GLN A 339 13.44 3.29 -4.40
C GLN A 339 14.30 2.06 -4.75
N GLN A 340 13.81 0.84 -4.47
CA GLN A 340 14.47 -0.41 -4.88
C GLN A 340 14.14 -0.80 -6.33
N ALA A 341 13.08 -0.23 -6.90
CA ALA A 341 12.75 -0.42 -8.31
C ALA A 341 13.78 0.28 -9.21
N SER A 342 14.43 -0.49 -10.10
CA SER A 342 15.38 0.05 -11.07
C SER A 342 14.67 0.96 -12.08
N SER A 343 15.40 1.89 -12.70
CA SER A 343 14.88 2.75 -13.77
C SER A 343 14.47 1.98 -15.04
N SER A 344 14.81 0.69 -15.13
CA SER A 344 14.30 -0.25 -16.15
C SER A 344 12.92 -0.82 -15.82
N THR A 345 12.35 -0.58 -14.64
CA THR A 345 10.93 -0.89 -14.37
C THR A 345 10.04 0.32 -14.62
N VAL A 346 8.78 0.05 -14.96
CA VAL A 346 7.74 1.06 -15.17
C VAL A 346 7.49 1.90 -13.89
N GLY A 347 7.61 1.30 -12.70
CA GLY A 347 7.50 2.00 -11.42
C GLY A 347 8.71 2.89 -11.11
N GLY A 348 9.93 2.38 -11.33
CA GLY A 348 11.17 3.13 -11.14
C GLY A 348 11.34 4.29 -12.13
N SER A 349 10.74 4.19 -13.32
CA SER A 349 10.65 5.29 -14.29
C SER A 349 9.49 6.25 -14.03
N GLY A 350 8.66 6.04 -13.01
CA GLY A 350 7.50 6.89 -12.67
C GLY A 350 6.31 6.78 -13.65
N LEU A 351 6.25 5.73 -14.47
CA LEU A 351 5.25 5.58 -15.54
C LEU A 351 4.04 4.69 -15.17
N ALA A 352 4.07 3.99 -14.04
CA ALA A 352 3.05 2.99 -13.66
C ALA A 352 1.61 3.53 -13.71
N MET A 353 1.35 4.68 -13.10
CA MET A 353 0.01 5.29 -13.09
C MET A 353 -0.41 5.78 -14.49
N ARG A 354 0.55 6.26 -15.31
CA ARG A 354 0.30 6.69 -16.68
C ARG A 354 -0.07 5.49 -17.56
N TYR A 355 0.70 4.41 -17.51
CA TYR A 355 0.45 3.20 -18.29
C TYR A 355 -0.83 2.48 -17.85
N ALA A 356 -1.13 2.42 -16.56
CA ALA A 356 -2.38 1.84 -16.07
C ALA A 356 -3.62 2.54 -16.66
N ASN A 357 -3.64 3.88 -16.67
CA ASN A 357 -4.74 4.65 -17.28
C ASN A 357 -4.88 4.38 -18.79
N VAL A 358 -3.76 4.30 -19.51
CA VAL A 358 -3.75 4.04 -20.96
C VAL A 358 -4.25 2.61 -21.25
N ILE A 359 -3.80 1.59 -20.51
CA ILE A 359 -4.24 0.20 -20.69
C ILE A 359 -5.75 0.03 -20.43
N ILE A 360 -6.27 0.65 -19.36
CA ILE A 360 -7.71 0.59 -19.03
C ILE A 360 -8.56 1.30 -20.11
N LEU A 361 -8.00 2.32 -20.75
CA LEU A 361 -8.66 2.97 -21.89
C LEU A 361 -8.65 2.08 -23.15
N MET A 362 -7.57 1.34 -23.41
CA MET A 362 -7.52 0.33 -24.48
C MET A 362 -8.50 -0.83 -24.26
N GLU A 363 -8.58 -1.35 -23.03
CA GLU A 363 -9.55 -2.40 -22.66
C GLU A 363 -10.99 -1.94 -22.92
N ARG A 364 -11.32 -0.70 -22.54
CA ARG A 364 -12.63 -0.09 -22.85
C ARG A 364 -12.87 -0.01 -24.35
N TYR A 365 -11.86 0.34 -25.14
CA TYR A 365 -11.96 0.45 -26.59
C TYR A 365 -12.15 -0.92 -27.27
N MET A 366 -11.50 -1.98 -26.77
CA MET A 366 -11.77 -3.36 -27.23
C MET A 366 -13.20 -3.81 -26.95
N ASN A 367 -13.75 -3.46 -25.79
CA ASN A 367 -15.12 -3.85 -25.40
C ASN A 367 -16.22 -3.01 -26.07
N SER A 368 -15.91 -1.84 -26.63
CA SER A 368 -16.88 -0.96 -27.30
C SER A 368 -16.24 -0.10 -28.39
N PRO A 369 -15.83 -0.69 -29.53
CA PRO A 369 -15.05 0.03 -30.54
C PRO A 369 -15.86 1.09 -31.30
N SER A 370 -17.16 0.85 -31.50
CA SER A 370 -18.09 1.81 -32.12
C SER A 370 -18.35 3.08 -31.29
N SER A 371 -17.90 3.14 -30.03
CA SER A 371 -18.02 4.33 -29.18
C SER A 371 -16.79 5.26 -29.24
N ILE A 372 -15.77 4.94 -30.03
CA ILE A 372 -14.50 5.68 -30.05
C ILE A 372 -14.61 6.92 -30.95
N SER A 373 -14.90 8.07 -30.33
CA SER A 373 -14.83 9.35 -31.03
C SER A 373 -13.37 9.70 -31.40
N GLU A 374 -13.20 10.47 -32.47
CA GLU A 374 -11.88 10.95 -32.90
C GLU A 374 -11.16 11.77 -31.82
N TYR A 375 -11.93 12.52 -31.03
CA TYR A 375 -11.44 13.23 -29.84
C TYR A 375 -10.86 12.25 -28.80
N ALA A 376 -11.58 11.18 -28.48
CA ALA A 376 -11.12 10.18 -27.52
C ALA A 376 -9.84 9.46 -28.00
N ARG A 377 -9.75 9.16 -29.31
CA ARG A 377 -8.54 8.61 -29.95
C ARG A 377 -7.35 9.56 -29.83
N LYS A 378 -7.57 10.86 -30.06
CA LYS A 378 -6.56 11.92 -29.91
C LYS A 378 -6.08 12.04 -28.46
N ASP A 379 -7.00 12.00 -27.50
CA ASP A 379 -6.68 12.08 -26.07
C ASP A 379 -5.84 10.89 -25.61
N LEU A 380 -6.21 9.66 -26.01
CA LEU A 380 -5.40 8.45 -25.76
C LEU A 380 -3.97 8.64 -26.31
N TYR A 381 -3.82 9.16 -27.53
CA TYR A 381 -2.50 9.40 -28.12
C TYR A 381 -1.70 10.49 -27.38
N GLN A 382 -2.34 11.55 -26.88
CA GLN A 382 -1.68 12.55 -26.03
C GLN A 382 -1.25 11.99 -24.68
N MET A 383 -2.00 11.03 -24.13
CA MET A 383 -1.63 10.31 -22.91
C MET A 383 -0.38 9.44 -23.08
N LEU A 384 0.07 9.11 -24.29
CA LEU A 384 1.30 8.33 -24.52
C LEU A 384 2.57 9.18 -24.33
N PRO A 385 3.63 8.67 -23.67
CA PRO A 385 4.96 9.27 -23.73
C PRO A 385 5.56 9.13 -25.14
N ASP A 386 6.51 10.01 -25.46
CA ASP A 386 6.92 10.22 -26.85
C ASP A 386 7.68 9.03 -27.45
N ASN A 387 8.35 8.22 -26.62
CA ASN A 387 8.93 6.94 -27.06
C ASN A 387 7.86 5.96 -27.57
N LEU A 388 6.72 5.86 -26.88
CA LEU A 388 5.59 5.03 -27.31
C LEU A 388 4.94 5.58 -28.58
N LYS A 389 4.76 6.92 -28.68
CA LYS A 389 4.28 7.57 -29.91
C LYS A 389 5.14 7.23 -31.13
N VAL A 390 6.47 7.34 -31.00
CA VAL A 390 7.43 6.99 -32.06
C VAL A 390 7.36 5.51 -32.41
N ARG A 391 7.32 4.60 -31.43
CA ARG A 391 7.23 3.15 -31.66
C ARG A 391 5.93 2.76 -32.38
N VAL A 392 4.78 3.27 -31.93
CA VAL A 392 3.47 3.02 -32.55
C VAL A 392 3.44 3.54 -33.99
N THR A 393 3.83 4.80 -34.22
CA THR A 393 3.83 5.39 -35.57
C THR A 393 4.81 4.70 -36.53
N THR A 394 5.98 4.29 -36.05
CA THR A 394 6.94 3.51 -36.86
C THR A 394 6.36 2.13 -37.22
N LYS A 395 5.73 1.43 -36.26
CA LYS A 395 5.13 0.13 -36.53
C LYS A 395 3.94 0.23 -37.49
N LEU A 396 3.05 1.21 -37.31
CA LEU A 396 1.93 1.46 -38.23
C LEU A 396 2.40 1.80 -39.64
N LYS A 397 3.42 2.68 -39.79
CA LYS A 397 4.00 3.00 -41.12
C LYS A 397 4.61 1.77 -41.82
N ASN A 398 5.20 0.86 -41.06
CA ASN A 398 5.78 -0.38 -41.61
C ASN A 398 4.72 -1.43 -41.97
N LEU A 399 3.53 -1.40 -41.37
CA LEU A 399 2.38 -2.22 -41.77
C LEU A 399 1.74 -1.62 -43.04
N LEU A 400 1.49 -0.31 -43.04
CA LEU A 400 1.03 0.47 -44.20
C LEU A 400 1.86 0.20 -45.46
N ARG A 401 3.19 0.20 -45.36
CA ARG A 401 4.07 -0.06 -46.51
C ARG A 401 4.12 -1.53 -46.98
N LYS A 402 3.38 -2.43 -46.32
CA LYS A 402 3.14 -3.81 -46.76
C LYS A 402 1.71 -4.02 -47.29
N GLU A 403 0.84 -3.04 -47.05
CA GLU A 403 -0.54 -2.97 -47.54
C GLU A 403 -0.55 -2.87 -49.07
N ASP A 404 0.39 -2.12 -49.64
CA ASP A 404 0.59 -1.95 -51.10
C ASP A 404 0.98 -3.25 -51.85
N GLU A 405 1.25 -4.37 -51.15
CA GLU A 405 1.67 -5.65 -51.74
C GLU A 405 0.64 -6.79 -51.55
N THR A 406 -0.49 -6.59 -50.84
CA THR A 406 -1.47 -7.67 -50.58
C THR A 406 -2.88 -7.14 -50.26
N ASP A 407 -3.93 -7.72 -50.86
CA ASP A 407 -5.34 -7.49 -50.49
C ASP A 407 -5.62 -8.06 -49.08
N TRP A 408 -5.27 -7.28 -48.06
CA TRP A 408 -5.21 -7.73 -46.66
C TRP A 408 -6.51 -7.52 -45.86
N TRP A 409 -7.51 -6.82 -46.43
CA TRP A 409 -8.66 -6.30 -45.68
C TRP A 409 -10.03 -6.92 -46.03
N ASP A 410 -10.11 -7.86 -46.96
CA ASP A 410 -11.39 -8.52 -47.33
C ASP A 410 -11.73 -9.74 -46.45
N ASP A 411 -10.84 -10.14 -45.53
CA ASP A 411 -11.00 -11.34 -44.70
C ASP A 411 -11.38 -11.01 -43.25
N ASP A 412 -12.67 -11.16 -42.94
CA ASP A 412 -13.23 -11.00 -41.59
C ASP A 412 -12.57 -11.93 -40.54
N SER A 413 -12.00 -13.07 -40.97
CA SER A 413 -11.28 -13.97 -40.10
C SER A 413 -9.94 -13.39 -39.60
N LEU A 414 -9.30 -12.50 -40.38
CA LEU A 414 -8.10 -11.77 -39.94
C LEU A 414 -8.45 -10.71 -38.89
N ALA A 415 -9.56 -9.99 -39.09
CA ALA A 415 -10.06 -9.02 -38.12
C ALA A 415 -10.44 -9.70 -36.79
N GLN A 416 -11.06 -10.88 -36.85
CA GLN A 416 -11.37 -11.68 -35.67
C GLN A 416 -10.09 -12.22 -35.00
N GLY A 417 -9.14 -12.78 -35.77
CA GLY A 417 -7.86 -13.26 -35.23
C GLY A 417 -7.04 -12.17 -34.52
N LEU A 418 -7.11 -10.92 -35.01
CA LEU A 418 -6.55 -9.75 -34.32
C LEU A 418 -7.30 -9.45 -33.02
N LYS A 419 -8.65 -9.46 -33.02
CA LYS A 419 -9.46 -9.27 -31.81
C LYS A 419 -9.13 -10.32 -30.74
N ASP A 420 -9.01 -11.58 -31.14
CA ASP A 420 -8.65 -12.69 -30.26
C ASP A 420 -7.23 -12.51 -29.69
N GLY A 421 -6.23 -12.21 -30.52
CA GLY A 421 -4.85 -11.96 -30.07
C GLY A 421 -4.73 -10.78 -29.09
N LEU A 422 -5.50 -9.71 -29.31
CA LEU A 422 -5.57 -8.58 -28.37
C LEU A 422 -6.28 -8.95 -27.07
N SER A 423 -7.32 -9.79 -27.13
CA SER A 423 -8.01 -10.27 -25.93
C SER A 423 -7.08 -11.08 -25.01
N VAL A 424 -6.17 -11.88 -25.58
CA VAL A 424 -5.15 -12.63 -24.83
C VAL A 424 -4.19 -11.66 -24.11
N ILE A 425 -3.64 -10.66 -24.81
CA ILE A 425 -2.71 -9.69 -24.21
C ILE A 425 -3.40 -8.89 -23.09
N LEU A 426 -4.62 -8.40 -23.34
CA LEU A 426 -5.37 -7.63 -22.34
C LEU A 426 -5.85 -8.50 -21.17
N GLY A 427 -6.12 -9.78 -21.38
CA GLY A 427 -6.54 -10.73 -20.35
C GLY A 427 -5.58 -10.81 -19.16
N TRP A 428 -4.28 -10.61 -19.38
CA TRP A 428 -3.29 -10.49 -18.30
C TRP A 428 -2.78 -9.06 -18.05
N LEU A 429 -2.79 -8.17 -19.05
CA LEU A 429 -2.28 -6.80 -18.90
C LEU A 429 -3.28 -5.87 -18.19
N ALA A 430 -4.58 -5.98 -18.48
CA ALA A 430 -5.61 -5.13 -17.88
C ALA A 430 -5.77 -5.35 -16.36
N PRO A 431 -5.77 -6.59 -15.82
CA PRO A 431 -5.77 -6.80 -14.37
C PRO A 431 -4.60 -6.11 -13.65
N MET A 432 -3.39 -6.13 -14.22
CA MET A 432 -2.22 -5.44 -13.67
C MET A 432 -2.41 -3.90 -13.66
N ALA A 433 -3.06 -3.34 -14.68
CA ALA A 433 -3.41 -1.93 -14.73
C ALA A 433 -4.47 -1.55 -13.68
N HIS A 434 -5.58 -2.29 -13.58
CA HIS A 434 -6.61 -2.08 -12.55
C HIS A 434 -6.04 -2.19 -11.14
N ASN A 435 -5.22 -3.21 -10.88
CA ASN A 435 -4.51 -3.37 -9.61
C ASN A 435 -3.58 -2.19 -9.31
N THR A 436 -2.94 -1.58 -10.32
CA THR A 436 -2.11 -0.38 -10.13
C THR A 436 -2.94 0.79 -9.60
N ILE A 437 -4.12 1.05 -10.19
CA ILE A 437 -5.03 2.11 -9.71
C ILE A 437 -5.50 1.80 -8.28
N LYS A 438 -5.97 0.57 -8.06
CA LYS A 438 -6.51 0.13 -6.77
C LYS A 438 -5.46 0.14 -5.65
N TRP A 439 -4.22 -0.25 -5.93
CA TRP A 439 -3.09 -0.20 -5.00
C TRP A 439 -2.81 1.24 -4.53
N HIS A 440 -2.92 2.21 -5.45
CA HIS A 440 -2.77 3.64 -5.12
C HIS A 440 -3.95 4.18 -4.30
N THR A 441 -5.20 3.80 -4.59
CA THR A 441 -6.36 4.27 -3.83
C THR A 441 -6.43 3.67 -2.43
N GLU A 442 -6.07 2.39 -2.24
CA GLU A 442 -5.96 1.72 -0.92
C GLU A 442 -4.93 2.35 0.04
N ARG A 443 -4.03 3.19 -0.48
CA ARG A 443 -2.96 3.86 0.27
C ARG A 443 -3.13 5.38 0.38
N ASN A 444 -4.21 5.93 -0.17
CA ASN A 444 -4.56 7.34 0.04
C ASN A 444 -5.33 7.51 1.37
N PHE A 445 -4.70 8.14 2.36
CA PHE A 445 -5.23 8.35 3.71
C PHE A 445 -6.58 9.07 3.77
N GLU A 446 -6.90 9.94 2.80
CA GLU A 446 -8.17 10.66 2.75
C GLU A 446 -9.33 9.77 2.28
N LYS A 447 -9.03 8.79 1.43
CA LYS A 447 -10.01 7.83 0.86
C LYS A 447 -10.02 6.49 1.58
N GLN A 448 -9.21 6.33 2.64
CA GLN A 448 -9.09 5.06 3.35
C GLN A 448 -10.31 4.82 4.25
N ASN A 449 -11.20 3.96 3.77
CA ASN A 449 -12.31 3.41 4.56
C ASN A 449 -11.78 2.63 5.77
N PHE A 450 -12.64 2.45 6.77
CA PHE A 450 -12.37 1.64 7.98
C PHE A 450 -12.32 0.12 7.71
N ASP A 451 -11.98 -0.30 6.49
CA ASP A 451 -12.01 -1.70 6.04
C ASP A 451 -10.73 -2.46 6.43
N ALA A 452 -10.91 -3.68 6.92
CA ALA A 452 -9.83 -4.58 7.35
C ALA A 452 -9.50 -5.67 6.30
N LYS A 453 -10.03 -5.58 5.07
CA LYS A 453 -9.70 -6.51 3.97
C LYS A 453 -8.19 -6.53 3.65
N PRO A 454 -7.63 -7.68 3.23
CA PRO A 454 -6.26 -7.75 2.73
C PRO A 454 -5.99 -6.76 1.60
N THR A 455 -4.92 -5.99 1.74
CA THR A 455 -4.45 -4.99 0.77
C THR A 455 -3.67 -5.64 -0.38
N LEU A 456 -3.78 -5.05 -1.57
CA LEU A 456 -3.02 -5.45 -2.75
C LEU A 456 -1.50 -5.26 -2.54
N LEU A 457 -0.74 -6.22 -3.06
CA LEU A 457 0.71 -6.16 -3.15
C LEU A 457 1.16 -5.47 -4.45
N LEU A 458 2.26 -4.75 -4.37
CA LEU A 458 2.92 -4.00 -5.44
C LEU A 458 3.38 -4.92 -6.59
N ILE A 459 3.70 -6.19 -6.30
CA ILE A 459 4.01 -7.21 -7.32
C ILE A 459 2.81 -7.55 -8.22
N GLN A 460 1.57 -7.24 -7.82
CA GLN A 460 0.36 -7.45 -8.63
C GLN A 460 0.01 -6.24 -9.51
N THR A 461 0.93 -5.27 -9.58
CA THR A 461 0.76 -4.00 -10.29
C THR A 461 1.85 -3.85 -11.35
N LEU A 462 1.70 -2.85 -12.23
CA LEU A 462 2.73 -2.49 -13.21
C LEU A 462 4.01 -1.92 -12.57
N TYR A 463 4.10 -1.76 -11.25
CA TYR A 463 5.22 -1.07 -10.61
C TYR A 463 6.58 -1.79 -10.81
N PHE A 464 6.60 -3.11 -10.66
CA PHE A 464 7.81 -3.92 -10.88
C PHE A 464 7.92 -4.48 -12.31
N ALA A 465 7.01 -4.09 -13.21
CA ALA A 465 7.05 -4.54 -14.60
C ALA A 465 8.29 -4.00 -15.31
N GLU A 466 9.01 -4.88 -16.01
CA GLU A 466 10.06 -4.50 -16.96
C GLU A 466 9.47 -3.56 -18.02
N ARG A 467 10.04 -2.35 -18.11
CA ARG A 467 9.50 -1.26 -18.94
C ARG A 467 9.47 -1.63 -20.40
N GLU A 468 10.52 -2.26 -20.91
CA GLU A 468 10.64 -2.67 -22.30
C GLU A 468 9.55 -3.69 -22.71
N LYS A 469 9.24 -4.65 -21.83
CA LYS A 469 8.17 -5.66 -22.02
C LYS A 469 6.78 -5.04 -21.92
N ALA A 470 6.55 -4.22 -20.89
CA ALA A 470 5.28 -3.52 -20.72
C ALA A 470 5.00 -2.58 -21.91
N GLU A 471 5.99 -1.78 -22.31
CA GLU A 471 5.89 -0.92 -23.48
C GLU A 471 5.67 -1.72 -24.77
N ALA A 472 6.32 -2.88 -24.94
CA ALA A 472 6.08 -3.74 -26.11
C ALA A 472 4.61 -4.19 -26.19
N ALA A 473 4.06 -4.77 -25.11
CA ALA A 473 2.66 -5.17 -25.06
C ALA A 473 1.69 -3.98 -25.31
N ILE A 474 1.97 -2.81 -24.72
CA ILE A 474 1.22 -1.57 -24.94
C ILE A 474 1.25 -1.14 -26.43
N VAL A 475 2.40 -1.27 -27.11
CA VAL A 475 2.52 -0.99 -28.56
C VAL A 475 1.73 -1.99 -29.39
N GLU A 476 1.79 -3.29 -29.07
CA GLU A 476 1.02 -4.32 -29.78
C GLU A 476 -0.49 -4.03 -29.72
N VAL A 477 -1.01 -3.72 -28.52
CA VAL A 477 -2.44 -3.44 -28.34
C VAL A 477 -2.87 -2.17 -29.07
N LEU A 478 -2.08 -1.10 -29.03
CA LEU A 478 -2.37 0.14 -29.77
C LEU A 478 -2.37 -0.06 -31.29
N VAL A 479 -1.44 -0.85 -31.80
CA VAL A 479 -1.31 -1.13 -33.23
C VAL A 479 -2.48 -2.00 -33.71
N GLY A 480 -2.79 -3.09 -32.98
CA GLY A 480 -3.95 -3.93 -33.30
C GLY A 480 -5.29 -3.17 -33.22
N LEU A 481 -5.50 -2.35 -32.18
CA LEU A 481 -6.67 -1.47 -32.09
C LEU A 481 -6.77 -0.52 -33.29
N SER A 482 -5.65 0.05 -33.73
CA SER A 482 -5.63 0.94 -34.89
C SER A 482 -5.99 0.22 -36.20
N CYS A 483 -5.58 -1.04 -36.36
CA CYS A 483 -5.98 -1.89 -37.48
C CYS A 483 -7.48 -2.22 -37.43
N ILE A 484 -8.01 -2.64 -36.28
CA ILE A 484 -9.44 -2.95 -36.09
C ILE A 484 -10.31 -1.72 -36.39
N CYS A 485 -9.97 -0.55 -35.84
CA CYS A 485 -10.71 0.67 -36.11
C CYS A 485 -10.67 1.09 -37.60
N ARG A 486 -9.61 0.76 -38.34
CA ARG A 486 -9.56 0.99 -39.79
C ARG A 486 -10.49 0.02 -40.53
N TYR A 487 -10.44 -1.28 -40.22
CA TYR A 487 -11.33 -2.27 -40.81
C TYR A 487 -12.80 -1.91 -40.60
N GLU A 488 -13.20 -1.60 -39.36
CA GLU A 488 -14.58 -1.22 -39.04
C GLU A 488 -15.04 0.07 -39.73
N LEU A 489 -14.13 1.03 -39.98
CA LEU A 489 -14.44 2.21 -40.80
C LEU A 489 -14.61 1.85 -42.28
N MET A 490 -13.75 1.00 -42.84
CA MET A 490 -13.87 0.57 -44.24
C MET A 490 -15.21 -0.15 -44.48
N CYS A 491 -15.56 -1.11 -43.62
CA CYS A 491 -16.84 -1.84 -43.71
C CYS A 491 -18.08 -0.92 -43.58
N GLN A 492 -17.98 0.22 -42.87
CA GLN A 492 -19.08 1.19 -42.76
C GLN A 492 -19.31 2.03 -44.03
N TYR A 493 -18.34 2.10 -44.94
CA TYR A 493 -18.46 2.83 -46.21
C TYR A 493 -18.70 1.93 -47.43
N SER A 494 -18.83 0.61 -47.24
CA SER A 494 -19.03 -0.39 -48.30
C SER A 494 -20.47 -0.93 -48.40
N VAL A 495 -21.46 -0.20 -47.86
CA VAL A 495 -22.89 -0.56 -47.85
C VAL A 495 -23.73 0.51 -48.56
#